data_AF-A0AAE0RCC1-F1
#
_entry.id   AF-A0AAE0RCC1-F1
#
_cell.length_a   1.000
_cell.length_b   1.000
_cell.length_c   1.000
_cell.angle_alpha   90.00
_cell.angle_beta   90.00
_cell.angle_gamma   90.00
#
_symmetry.space_group_name_H-M   'P 1'
#
loop_
_entity.id
_entity.type
_entity.pdbx_description
1 polymer ?
#
loop_
_entity_poly.entity_id
_entity_poly.type
_entity_poly.pdbx_seq_one_letter_code
_entity_poly.pdbx_strand_id
1 'polypeptide(L)'
;MDRTEENRQEYKELQRRVKKEVSKAKQKAYEELYTRLDTRDGEKDLYRLARQRDRDGKDVQQVRVIKDRDGRLLTSEESVQRRWKEYFEELMNEENEREKRVEGVNSVEQKVDKIRKDEVRKALKRMKSGKAVGPDDIPVEVWKCLGEAAVEFLTSLFNRVLESERMPEEWRSVLVPDL
;
A
#
# COMPACT_ATOMS: atom_id res chain seq x y z
N MET A 1 -15.17 40.69 15.66
CA MET A 1 -13.92 39.98 15.35
C MET A 1 -13.79 39.94 13.84
N ASP A 2 -13.31 41.04 13.27
CA ASP A 2 -13.31 41.27 11.83
C ASP A 2 -12.17 40.47 11.16
N ARG A 3 -12.47 39.76 10.07
CA ARG A 3 -11.49 38.93 9.34
C ARG A 3 -10.98 39.72 8.13
N THR A 4 -10.21 40.77 8.39
CA THR A 4 -9.55 41.58 7.34
C THR A 4 -8.25 40.93 6.87
N GLU A 5 -7.85 41.20 5.61
CA GLU A 5 -6.62 40.69 4.98
C GLU A 5 -5.36 41.05 5.80
N GLU A 6 -5.41 42.13 6.58
CA GLU A 6 -4.38 42.55 7.53
C GLU A 6 -4.13 41.49 8.62
N ASN A 7 -5.17 40.87 9.19
CA ASN A 7 -5.03 39.79 10.19
C ASN A 7 -4.38 38.54 9.58
N ARG A 8 -4.60 38.29 8.28
CA ARG A 8 -3.97 37.19 7.55
C ARG A 8 -2.49 37.48 7.27
N GLN A 9 -2.16 38.72 6.94
CA GLN A 9 -0.80 39.19 6.73
C GLN A 9 0.01 39.07 8.04
N GLU A 10 -0.55 39.56 9.14
CA GLU A 10 0.06 39.51 10.47
C GLU A 10 0.29 38.07 10.93
N TYR A 11 -0.68 37.18 10.73
CA TYR A 11 -0.52 35.75 11.01
C TYR A 11 0.63 35.10 10.21
N LYS A 12 0.76 35.42 8.91
CA LYS A 12 1.86 34.91 8.08
C LYS A 12 3.21 35.42 8.56
N GLU A 13 3.29 36.69 9.00
CA GLU A 13 4.52 37.26 9.54
C GLU A 13 4.92 36.62 10.86
N LEU A 14 3.97 36.40 11.77
CA LEU A 14 4.19 35.66 13.01
C LEU A 14 4.67 34.23 12.72
N GLN A 15 4.03 33.53 11.77
CA GLN A 15 4.44 32.19 11.37
C GLN A 15 5.86 32.17 10.78
N ARG A 16 6.24 33.18 9.99
CA ARG A 16 7.62 33.34 9.49
C ARG A 16 8.61 33.56 10.62
N ARG A 17 8.29 34.41 11.60
CA ARG A 17 9.14 34.65 12.78
C ARG A 17 9.33 33.37 13.59
N VAL A 18 8.25 32.64 13.87
CA VAL A 18 8.31 31.36 14.58
C VAL A 18 9.17 30.35 13.82
N LYS A 19 8.96 30.18 12.51
CA LYS A 19 9.78 29.29 11.68
C LYS A 19 11.26 29.67 11.71
N LYS A 20 11.58 30.97 11.69
CA LYS A 20 12.95 31.48 11.77
C LYS A 20 13.59 31.14 13.11
N GLU A 21 12.89 31.35 14.23
CA GLU A 21 13.40 31.02 15.55
C GLU A 21 13.56 29.51 15.76
N VAL A 22 12.61 28.71 15.28
CA VAL A 22 12.75 27.23 15.27
C VAL A 22 13.95 26.79 14.44
N SER A 23 14.17 27.41 13.28
CA SER A 23 15.33 27.11 12.43
C SER A 23 16.64 27.43 13.14
N LYS A 24 16.73 28.58 13.82
CA LYS A 24 17.92 28.96 14.61
C LYS A 24 18.14 28.00 15.78
N ALA A 25 17.09 27.64 16.50
CA ALA A 25 17.18 26.70 17.62
C ALA A 25 17.66 25.32 17.16
N LYS A 26 17.14 24.82 16.02
CA LYS A 26 17.60 23.58 15.39
C LYS A 26 19.07 23.67 14.98
N GLN A 27 19.46 24.76 14.32
CA GLN A 27 20.84 24.97 13.89
C GLN A 27 21.81 24.94 15.09
N LYS A 28 21.47 25.67 16.16
CA LYS A 28 22.25 25.69 17.39
C LYS A 28 22.36 24.29 18.02
N ALA A 29 21.26 23.54 18.08
CA ALA A 29 21.28 22.17 18.59
C ALA A 29 22.16 21.23 17.75
N TYR A 30 22.19 21.40 16.42
CA TYR A 30 23.08 20.63 15.55
C TYR A 30 24.55 21.01 15.76
N GLU A 31 24.87 22.30 15.88
CA GLU A 31 26.23 22.77 16.15
C GLU A 31 26.75 22.24 17.50
N GLU A 32 25.93 22.27 18.55
CA GLU A 32 26.27 21.69 19.85
C GLU A 32 26.49 20.17 19.76
N LEU A 33 25.65 19.47 19.00
CA LEU A 33 25.81 18.04 18.74
C LEU A 33 27.13 17.75 18.02
N TYR A 34 27.43 18.44 16.92
CA TYR A 34 28.68 18.24 16.16
C TYR A 34 29.91 18.52 17.02
N THR A 35 29.88 19.61 17.79
CA THR A 35 30.96 19.93 18.74
C THR A 35 31.18 18.80 19.75
N ARG A 36 30.10 18.18 20.25
CA ARG A 36 30.21 17.05 21.17
C ARG A 36 30.75 15.78 20.50
N LEU A 37 30.36 15.51 19.25
CA LEU A 37 30.82 14.33 18.50
C LEU A 37 32.32 14.40 18.14
N ASP A 38 32.91 15.59 18.11
CA ASP A 38 34.35 15.82 17.88
C ASP A 38 35.21 15.56 19.14
N THR A 39 34.56 15.31 20.28
CA THR A 39 35.24 14.93 21.53
C THR A 39 35.38 13.42 21.65
N ARG A 40 36.38 12.96 22.41
CA ARG A 40 36.58 11.54 22.73
C ARG A 40 35.39 10.90 23.46
N ASP A 41 34.62 11.68 24.21
CA ASP A 41 33.38 11.23 24.86
C ASP A 41 32.19 11.15 23.88
N GLY A 42 32.24 11.88 22.77
CA GLY A 42 31.25 11.88 21.68
C GLY A 42 31.25 10.62 20.83
N GLU A 43 32.31 9.81 20.88
CA GLU A 43 32.41 8.54 20.15
C GLU A 43 31.27 7.57 20.52
N LYS A 44 30.90 7.51 21.81
CA LYS A 44 29.76 6.69 22.28
C LYS A 44 28.43 7.20 21.74
N ASP A 45 28.28 8.51 21.57
CA ASP A 45 27.08 9.11 20.99
C ASP A 45 26.99 8.82 19.48
N LEU A 46 28.11 8.82 18.75
CA LEU A 46 28.18 8.41 17.34
C LEU A 46 27.70 6.96 17.15
N TYR A 47 28.23 6.03 17.94
CA TYR A 47 27.79 4.62 17.88
C TYR A 47 26.32 4.44 18.25
N ARG A 48 25.79 5.26 19.16
CA ARG A 48 24.36 5.25 19.52
C ARG A 48 23.49 5.75 18.37
N LEU A 49 23.87 6.87 17.74
CA LEU A 49 23.18 7.45 16.58
C LEU A 49 23.20 6.48 15.39
N ALA A 50 24.34 5.85 15.11
CA ALA A 50 24.47 4.85 14.05
C ALA A 50 23.53 3.65 14.28
N ARG A 51 23.51 3.10 15.50
CA ARG A 51 22.59 2.00 15.86
C ARG A 51 21.12 2.40 15.84
N GLN A 52 20.80 3.67 16.07
CA GLN A 52 19.42 4.15 15.97
C GLN A 52 18.98 4.25 14.51
N ARG A 53 19.82 4.80 13.63
CA ARG A 53 19.54 4.85 12.19
C ARG A 53 19.40 3.48 11.56
N ASP A 54 20.23 2.51 11.96
CA ASP A 54 20.12 1.11 11.51
C ASP A 54 18.78 0.47 11.95
N ARG A 55 18.28 0.79 13.14
CA ARG A 55 16.97 0.30 13.62
C ARG A 55 15.80 0.99 12.92
N ASP A 56 15.88 2.29 12.70
CA ASP A 56 14.82 3.07 12.05
C ASP A 56 14.70 2.71 10.55
N GLY A 57 15.78 2.20 9.93
CA GLY A 57 15.81 1.75 8.53
C GLY A 57 15.37 0.31 8.30
N LYS A 58 15.06 -0.45 9.36
CA LYS A 58 14.57 -1.84 9.23
C LYS A 58 13.05 -1.85 9.27
N ASP A 59 12.42 -2.35 8.20
CA ASP A 59 10.95 -2.51 8.10
C ASP A 59 10.37 -3.44 9.17
N VAL A 60 11.21 -4.32 9.74
CA VAL A 60 10.85 -5.27 10.78
C VAL A 60 11.79 -5.10 11.97
N GLN A 61 11.32 -4.38 12.99
CA GLN A 61 12.10 -4.08 14.20
C GLN A 61 12.12 -5.23 15.23
N GLN A 62 11.23 -6.22 15.09
CA GLN A 62 11.14 -7.43 15.91
C GLN A 62 10.98 -8.66 15.02
N VAL A 63 11.70 -9.74 15.33
CA VAL A 63 11.39 -11.06 14.76
C VAL A 63 9.93 -11.36 15.06
N ARG A 64 9.12 -11.49 14.00
CA ARG A 64 7.70 -11.78 14.11
C ARG A 64 7.56 -13.14 14.77
N VAL A 65 7.20 -13.14 16.05
CA VAL A 65 6.92 -14.38 16.76
C VAL A 65 5.67 -15.00 16.12
N ILE A 66 5.83 -16.13 15.44
CA ILE A 66 4.71 -16.86 14.84
C ILE A 66 4.56 -18.21 15.53
N LYS A 67 3.35 -18.76 15.54
CA LYS A 67 3.11 -20.08 16.11
C LYS A 67 3.36 -21.19 15.08
N ASP A 68 4.00 -22.26 15.51
CA ASP A 68 4.03 -23.51 14.75
C ASP A 68 2.67 -24.22 14.79
N ARG A 69 2.59 -25.37 14.10
CA ARG A 69 1.37 -26.20 14.05
C ARG A 69 0.92 -26.69 15.43
N ASP A 70 1.86 -26.89 16.35
CA ASP A 70 1.63 -27.33 17.73
C ASP A 70 1.37 -26.16 18.70
N GLY A 71 1.26 -24.93 18.18
CA GLY A 71 0.97 -23.73 18.95
C GLY A 71 2.18 -23.14 19.71
N ARG A 72 3.39 -23.65 19.49
CA ARG A 72 4.62 -23.15 20.10
C ARG A 72 5.12 -21.92 19.36
N LEU A 73 5.72 -20.99 20.10
CA LEU A 73 6.20 -19.72 19.56
C LEU A 73 7.57 -19.92 18.90
N LEU A 74 7.66 -19.57 17.62
CA LEU A 74 8.89 -19.50 16.84
C LEU A 74 9.43 -18.08 16.86
N THR A 75 10.66 -17.93 17.35
CA THR A 75 11.31 -16.63 17.58
C THR A 75 12.60 -16.44 16.77
N SER A 76 13.09 -17.48 16.07
CA SER A 76 14.25 -17.37 15.18
C SER A 76 13.82 -17.14 13.74
N GLU A 77 14.56 -16.30 13.03
CA GLU A 77 14.26 -15.91 11.64
C GLU A 77 14.13 -17.11 10.70
N GLU A 78 15.07 -18.06 10.77
CA GLU A 78 15.03 -19.29 9.97
C GLU A 78 13.77 -20.13 10.24
N SER A 79 13.36 -20.24 11.51
CA SER A 79 12.16 -21.00 11.88
C SER A 79 10.89 -20.30 11.44
N VAL A 80 10.86 -18.96 11.53
CA VAL A 80 9.76 -18.13 11.04
C VAL A 80 9.62 -18.29 9.53
N GLN A 81 10.70 -18.17 8.76
CA GLN A 81 10.69 -18.36 7.31
C GLN A 81 10.26 -19.77 6.90
N ARG A 82 10.77 -20.81 7.58
CA ARG A 82 10.38 -22.20 7.32
C ARG A 82 8.90 -22.43 7.58
N ARG A 83 8.37 -21.93 8.69
CA ARG A 83 6.95 -22.04 9.03
C ARG A 83 6.05 -21.26 8.05
N TRP A 84 6.51 -20.12 7.54
CA TRP A 84 5.85 -19.39 6.46
C TRP A 84 5.79 -20.20 5.17
N LYS A 85 6.90 -20.83 4.78
CA LYS A 85 6.97 -21.71 3.61
C LYS A 85 5.99 -22.88 3.75
N GLU A 86 6.03 -23.60 4.86
CA GLU A 86 5.11 -24.72 5.16
C GLU A 86 3.64 -24.26 5.11
N TYR A 87 3.32 -23.11 5.71
CA TYR A 87 1.96 -22.57 5.69
C TYR A 87 1.45 -22.31 4.27
N PHE A 88 2.27 -21.69 3.42
CA PHE A 88 1.87 -21.37 2.05
C PHE A 88 1.87 -22.60 1.14
N GLU A 89 2.80 -23.53 1.31
CA GLU A 89 2.78 -24.82 0.60
C GLU A 89 1.50 -25.59 0.93
N GLU A 90 1.06 -25.61 2.19
CA GLU A 90 -0.21 -26.22 2.58
C GLU A 90 -1.40 -25.45 2.02
N LEU A 91 -1.43 -24.12 2.18
CA LEU A 91 -2.54 -23.28 1.71
C LEU A 91 -2.74 -23.39 0.19
N MET A 92 -1.66 -23.56 -0.58
CA MET A 92 -1.69 -23.60 -2.04
C MET A 92 -1.86 -25.02 -2.60
N ASN A 93 -1.47 -26.07 -1.86
CA ASN A 93 -1.55 -27.46 -2.31
C ASN A 93 -2.65 -28.29 -1.63
N GLU A 94 -3.25 -27.82 -0.53
CA GLU A 94 -4.53 -28.34 -0.10
C GLU A 94 -5.53 -28.02 -1.22
N GLU A 95 -5.89 -29.05 -1.97
CA GLU A 95 -7.01 -29.07 -2.90
C GLU A 95 -8.23 -28.56 -2.12
N ASN A 96 -8.47 -27.25 -2.19
CA ASN A 96 -9.57 -26.61 -1.49
C ASN A 96 -10.81 -27.40 -1.87
N GLU A 97 -11.52 -28.02 -0.92
CA GLU A 97 -12.81 -28.64 -1.25
C GLU A 97 -13.80 -27.62 -1.83
N ARG A 98 -13.53 -26.31 -1.64
CA ARG A 98 -14.21 -25.21 -2.32
C ARG A 98 -14.08 -25.27 -3.85
N GLU A 99 -13.04 -25.92 -4.36
CA GLU A 99 -12.74 -26.16 -5.77
C GLU A 99 -12.96 -27.61 -6.23
N LYS A 100 -13.70 -28.44 -5.46
CA LYS A 100 -14.50 -29.46 -6.14
C LYS A 100 -15.54 -28.72 -6.97
N ARG A 101 -15.14 -28.28 -8.17
CA ARG A 101 -16.07 -28.05 -9.27
C ARG A 101 -16.88 -29.33 -9.32
N VAL A 102 -18.13 -29.24 -8.92
CA VAL A 102 -19.06 -30.35 -9.05
C VAL A 102 -19.07 -30.68 -10.54
N GLU A 103 -18.40 -31.76 -10.92
CA GLU A 103 -18.52 -32.34 -12.25
C GLU A 103 -19.99 -32.75 -12.39
N GLY A 104 -20.78 -31.89 -13.02
CA GLY A 104 -22.23 -32.03 -13.06
C GLY A 104 -23.02 -30.80 -12.61
N VAL A 105 -22.42 -29.61 -12.47
CA VAL A 105 -23.25 -28.39 -12.57
C VAL A 105 -23.77 -28.35 -14.01
N ASN A 106 -25.04 -28.68 -14.20
CA ASN A 106 -25.77 -28.33 -15.40
C ASN A 106 -25.43 -26.86 -15.68
N SER A 107 -24.74 -26.58 -16.78
CA SER A 107 -24.50 -25.22 -17.23
C SER A 107 -25.89 -24.61 -17.40
N VAL A 108 -26.38 -23.94 -16.36
CA VAL A 108 -27.57 -23.13 -16.51
C VAL A 108 -27.06 -22.04 -17.41
N GLU A 109 -27.48 -22.06 -18.68
CA GLU A 109 -27.35 -20.94 -19.59
C GLU A 109 -28.16 -19.77 -19.00
N GLN A 110 -27.67 -19.22 -17.90
CA GLN A 110 -28.12 -17.95 -17.39
C GLN A 110 -27.59 -16.93 -18.38
N LYS A 111 -28.52 -16.37 -19.16
CA LYS A 111 -28.25 -15.16 -19.93
C LYS A 111 -27.76 -14.12 -18.94
N VAL A 112 -26.46 -13.83 -18.98
CA VAL A 112 -25.87 -12.75 -18.21
C VAL A 112 -26.37 -11.45 -18.82
N ASP A 113 -27.10 -10.67 -18.04
CA ASP A 113 -27.56 -9.36 -18.48
C ASP A 113 -26.38 -8.44 -18.80
N LYS A 114 -26.56 -7.55 -19.78
CA LYS A 114 -25.54 -6.56 -20.13
C LYS A 114 -25.27 -5.63 -18.95
N ILE A 115 -23.98 -5.37 -18.71
CA ILE A 115 -23.52 -4.42 -17.71
C ILE A 115 -24.02 -3.03 -18.09
N ARG A 116 -24.67 -2.35 -17.13
CA ARG A 116 -25.24 -1.01 -17.31
C ARG A 116 -24.24 0.07 -16.93
N LYS A 117 -24.33 1.23 -17.60
CA LYS A 117 -23.52 2.42 -17.28
C LYS A 117 -23.65 2.82 -15.80
N ASP A 118 -24.83 2.67 -15.20
CA ASP A 118 -25.06 2.99 -13.79
C ASP A 118 -24.28 2.09 -12.82
N GLU A 119 -24.08 0.83 -13.17
CA GLU A 119 -23.29 -0.12 -12.38
C GLU A 119 -21.82 0.27 -12.41
N VAL A 120 -21.31 0.58 -13.61
CA VAL A 120 -19.93 1.06 -13.81
C VAL A 120 -19.71 2.37 -13.07
N ARG A 121 -20.65 3.32 -13.14
CA ARG A 121 -20.58 4.59 -12.41
C ARG A 121 -20.53 4.38 -10.90
N LYS A 122 -21.38 3.49 -10.37
CA LYS A 122 -21.37 3.14 -8.94
C LYS A 122 -20.07 2.45 -8.54
N ALA A 123 -19.54 1.56 -9.38
CA ALA A 123 -18.27 0.87 -9.15
C ALA A 123 -17.11 1.86 -9.08
N LEU A 124 -16.94 2.71 -10.08
CA LEU A 124 -15.90 3.76 -10.11
C LEU A 124 -15.96 4.67 -8.89
N LYS A 125 -17.17 5.06 -8.46
CA LYS A 125 -17.36 5.88 -7.24
C LYS A 125 -16.95 5.15 -5.96
N ARG A 126 -17.14 3.83 -5.89
CA ARG A 126 -16.79 3.00 -4.73
C ARG A 126 -15.30 2.67 -4.65
N MET A 127 -14.58 2.69 -5.77
CA MET A 127 -13.15 2.37 -5.78
C MET A 127 -12.35 3.36 -4.93
N LYS A 128 -11.38 2.87 -4.15
CA LYS A 128 -10.51 3.71 -3.31
C LYS A 128 -9.39 4.31 -4.13
N SER A 129 -9.13 5.60 -3.92
CA SER A 129 -7.98 6.30 -4.49
C SER A 129 -6.67 5.99 -3.75
N GLY A 130 -5.54 6.21 -4.42
CA GLY A 130 -4.19 5.98 -3.85
C GLY A 130 -3.85 4.50 -3.67
N LYS A 131 -4.39 3.63 -4.54
CA LYS A 131 -3.98 2.22 -4.61
C LYS A 131 -2.77 2.07 -5.52
N ALA A 132 -1.98 1.02 -5.29
CA ALA A 132 -0.90 0.65 -6.19
C ALA A 132 -1.48 0.41 -7.59
N VAL A 133 -0.80 0.96 -8.60
CA VAL A 133 -1.13 0.78 -10.01
C VAL A 133 -0.86 -0.66 -10.44
N GLY A 134 -1.68 -1.16 -11.36
CA GLY A 134 -1.46 -2.48 -11.94
C GLY A 134 -0.31 -2.48 -12.95
N PRO A 135 -0.08 -3.61 -13.64
CA PRO A 135 0.90 -3.70 -14.73
C PRO A 135 0.63 -2.74 -15.91
N ASP A 136 -0.59 -2.21 -15.99
CA ASP A 136 -1.00 -1.20 -16.96
C ASP A 136 -0.50 0.21 -16.63
N ASP A 137 0.01 0.44 -15.42
CA ASP A 137 0.46 1.74 -14.90
C ASP A 137 -0.65 2.82 -14.93
N ILE A 138 -1.93 2.39 -14.92
CA ILE A 138 -3.08 3.29 -14.96
C ILE A 138 -3.71 3.43 -13.55
N PRO A 139 -3.58 4.59 -12.89
CA PRO A 139 -4.24 4.82 -11.62
C PRO A 139 -5.77 4.93 -11.76
N VAL A 140 -6.50 4.51 -10.74
CA VAL A 140 -7.97 4.62 -10.70
C VAL A 140 -8.47 6.06 -10.81
N GLU A 141 -7.64 7.01 -10.41
CA GLU A 141 -7.86 8.45 -10.55
C GLU A 141 -8.09 8.84 -12.00
N VAL A 142 -7.39 8.23 -12.97
CA VAL A 142 -7.58 8.51 -14.40
C VAL A 142 -9.01 8.19 -14.81
N TRP A 143 -9.49 7.00 -14.45
CA TRP A 143 -10.86 6.57 -14.74
C TRP A 143 -11.92 7.43 -14.05
N LYS A 144 -11.65 7.93 -12.84
CA LYS A 144 -12.54 8.85 -12.14
C LYS A 144 -12.56 10.24 -12.76
N CYS A 145 -11.41 10.75 -13.22
CA CYS A 145 -11.27 12.07 -13.85
C CYS A 145 -11.90 12.12 -15.24
N LEU A 146 -11.84 11.03 -16.00
CA LEU A 146 -12.45 10.91 -17.32
C LEU A 146 -13.99 10.92 -17.29
N GLY A 147 -14.61 10.74 -16.11
CA GLY A 147 -16.05 10.91 -15.93
C GLY A 147 -16.87 9.99 -16.83
N GLU A 148 -17.84 10.55 -17.56
CA GLU A 148 -18.72 9.77 -18.43
C GLU A 148 -17.96 9.08 -19.57
N ALA A 149 -16.88 9.65 -20.10
CA ALA A 149 -16.10 9.00 -21.16
C ALA A 149 -15.51 7.66 -20.69
N ALA A 150 -15.04 7.59 -19.45
CA ALA A 150 -14.60 6.34 -18.84
C ALA A 150 -15.76 5.36 -18.62
N VAL A 151 -16.92 5.85 -18.18
CA VAL A 151 -18.11 5.01 -18.01
C VAL A 151 -18.53 4.39 -19.34
N GLU A 152 -18.55 5.15 -20.43
CA GLU A 152 -18.89 4.65 -21.75
C GLU A 152 -17.89 3.61 -22.25
N PHE A 153 -16.59 3.95 -22.20
CA PHE A 153 -15.53 3.05 -22.62
C PHE A 153 -15.55 1.72 -21.85
N LEU A 154 -15.57 1.78 -20.51
CA LEU A 154 -15.54 0.59 -19.66
C LEU A 154 -16.80 -0.26 -19.82
N THR A 155 -17.97 0.37 -19.96
CA THR A 155 -19.22 -0.37 -20.21
C THR A 155 -19.15 -1.13 -21.53
N SER A 156 -18.65 -0.50 -22.59
CA SER A 156 -18.47 -1.16 -23.88
C SER A 156 -17.41 -2.27 -23.82
N LEU A 157 -16.30 -2.03 -23.14
CA LEU A 157 -15.22 -3.01 -22.98
C LEU A 157 -15.72 -4.26 -22.24
N PHE A 158 -16.35 -4.10 -21.07
CA PHE A 158 -16.82 -5.24 -20.27
C PHE A 158 -17.92 -6.02 -20.98
N ASN A 159 -18.86 -5.34 -21.63
CA ASN A 159 -19.88 -6.04 -22.42
C ASN A 159 -19.28 -6.78 -23.61
N ARG A 160 -18.24 -6.25 -24.26
CA ARG A 160 -17.53 -6.96 -25.32
C ARG A 160 -16.81 -8.21 -24.80
N VAL A 161 -16.20 -8.13 -23.63
CA VAL A 161 -15.57 -9.29 -22.97
C VAL A 161 -16.63 -10.35 -22.65
N LEU A 162 -17.78 -9.95 -22.08
CA LEU A 162 -18.90 -10.86 -21.79
C LEU A 162 -19.48 -11.50 -23.06
N GLU A 163 -19.73 -10.72 -24.12
CA GLU A 163 -20.27 -11.23 -25.38
C GLU A 163 -19.30 -12.18 -26.10
N SER A 164 -18.00 -11.94 -25.99
CA SER A 164 -16.98 -12.80 -26.61
C SER A 164 -16.63 -14.04 -25.80
N GLU A 165 -17.07 -14.11 -24.53
CA GLU A 165 -16.69 -15.11 -23.53
C GLU A 165 -15.16 -15.33 -23.41
N ARG A 166 -14.37 -14.36 -23.85
CA ARG A 166 -12.90 -14.43 -23.87
C ARG A 166 -12.31 -13.37 -22.96
N MET A 167 -11.74 -13.84 -21.85
CA MET A 167 -10.94 -13.01 -20.96
C MET A 167 -9.62 -12.58 -21.64
N PRO A 168 -9.27 -11.28 -21.65
CA PRO A 168 -7.98 -10.80 -22.13
C PRO A 168 -6.82 -11.54 -21.46
N GLU A 169 -5.75 -11.83 -22.20
CA GLU A 169 -4.58 -12.53 -21.67
C GLU A 169 -3.89 -11.71 -20.59
N GLU A 170 -3.87 -10.38 -20.71
CA GLU A 170 -3.28 -9.49 -19.71
C GLU A 170 -3.99 -9.57 -18.35
N TRP A 171 -5.25 -10.01 -18.32
CA TRP A 171 -6.02 -10.19 -17.07
C TRP A 171 -5.84 -11.57 -16.45
N ARG A 172 -5.22 -12.52 -17.18
CA ARG A 172 -4.91 -13.87 -16.69
C ARG A 172 -3.54 -13.94 -16.03
N SER A 173 -2.64 -12.99 -16.29
CA SER A 173 -1.33 -12.92 -15.66
C SER A 173 -1.40 -12.21 -14.31
N VAL A 174 -1.30 -12.98 -13.23
CA VAL A 174 -0.96 -12.43 -11.91
C VAL A 174 0.55 -12.50 -11.77
N LEU A 175 1.23 -11.35 -11.84
CA LEU A 175 2.63 -11.26 -11.45
C LEU A 175 2.69 -11.28 -9.92
N VAL A 176 2.96 -12.45 -9.35
CA VAL A 176 3.45 -12.55 -7.98
C VAL A 176 4.91 -12.11 -8.03
N PRO A 177 5.31 -11.03 -7.34
CA PRO A 177 6.73 -10.69 -7.24
C PRO A 177 7.43 -11.83 -6.50
N ASP A 178 8.38 -12.49 -7.16
CA ASP A 178 9.35 -13.33 -6.47
C ASP A 178 10.16 -12.41 -5.54
N LEU A 179 10.04 -12.65 -4.23
CA LEU A 179 10.82 -12.01 -3.17
C LEU A 179 12.22 -12.61 -3.10
#